data_AF-A0A7D6ZS45-F1
#
_entry.id   AF-A0A7D6ZS45-F1
#
_cell.length_a   1.000
_cell.length_b   1.000
_cell.length_c   1.000
_cell.angle_alpha   90.00
_cell.angle_beta   90.00
_cell.angle_gamma   90.00
#
_symmetry.space_group_name_H-M   'P 1'
#
loop_
_entity.id
_entity.type
_entity.pdbx_description
1 polymer ?
#
loop_
_entity_poly.entity_id
_entity_poly.type
_entity_poly.pdbx_seq_one_letter_code
_entity_poly.pdbx_strand_id
1 'polypeptide(L)'
;MHIIKHSKFKPRLSYKYKLLYDTSDAYYTAILNGYLNILSNSLHHLLLWFFKSKRFNIQVNPLFKNEFYIEFQFKGIIYINFVKLIIIAINLLKCIKKEVSPLREAYEQ
;
A
#
# COMPACT_ATOMS: atom_id res chain seq x y z
N MET A 1 0.80 14.34 -9.49
CA MET A 1 0.94 13.38 -8.36
C MET A 1 1.05 14.02 -6.95
N HIS A 2 1.52 15.27 -6.81
CA HIS A 2 1.74 15.94 -5.50
C HIS A 2 0.46 16.17 -4.66
N ILE A 3 -0.69 16.37 -5.31
CA ILE A 3 -1.98 16.66 -4.68
C ILE A 3 -2.49 15.50 -3.81
N ILE A 4 -2.27 14.27 -4.25
CA ILE A 4 -2.72 13.06 -3.52
C ILE A 4 -1.85 12.85 -2.28
N LYS A 5 -0.54 13.17 -2.34
CA LYS A 5 0.40 13.01 -1.22
C LYS A 5 0.05 13.86 0.00
N HIS A 6 -0.43 15.09 -0.20
CA HIS A 6 -0.71 16.04 0.88
C HIS A 6 -2.20 16.30 1.12
N SER A 7 -3.08 15.54 0.47
CA SER A 7 -4.52 15.70 0.66
C SER A 7 -4.91 15.45 2.13
N LYS A 8 -5.57 16.43 2.74
CA LYS A 8 -6.18 16.33 4.10
C LYS A 8 -7.24 15.22 4.18
N PHE A 9 -7.68 14.70 3.03
CA PHE A 9 -8.83 13.82 2.88
C PHE A 9 -8.47 12.33 2.70
N LYS A 10 -7.19 11.94 2.87
CA LYS A 10 -6.76 10.53 2.75
C LYS A 10 -7.61 9.60 3.63
N PRO A 11 -8.12 8.46 3.09
CA PRO A 11 -8.80 7.45 3.89
C PRO A 11 -7.85 6.86 4.93
N ARG A 12 -8.40 6.34 6.03
CA ARG A 12 -7.56 5.73 7.07
C ARG A 12 -7.55 4.22 6.89
N LEU A 13 -6.36 3.64 6.97
CA LEU A 13 -6.18 2.19 6.90
C LEU A 13 -5.66 1.67 8.24
N SER A 14 -6.26 0.59 8.71
CA SER A 14 -5.68 -0.25 9.75
C SER A 14 -5.56 -1.66 9.21
N TYR A 15 -4.39 -2.27 9.32
CA TYR A 15 -4.19 -3.61 8.82
C TYR A 15 -3.19 -4.39 9.68
N LYS A 16 -3.35 -5.70 9.68
CA LYS A 16 -2.41 -6.65 10.22
C LYS A 16 -2.15 -7.66 9.12
N TYR A 17 -0.89 -7.98 8.88
CA TYR A 17 -0.59 -9.16 8.10
C TYR A 17 0.50 -9.96 8.80
N LYS A 18 0.39 -11.27 8.64
CA LYS A 18 1.29 -12.27 9.19
C LYS A 18 1.66 -13.23 8.07
N LEU A 19 2.95 -13.38 7.84
CA LEU A 19 3.53 -14.35 6.94
C LEU A 19 4.40 -15.28 7.79
N LEU A 20 4.00 -16.54 7.87
CA LEU A 20 4.83 -17.61 8.39
C LEU A 20 5.33 -18.45 7.23
N TYR A 21 6.61 -18.77 7.23
CA TYR A 21 7.17 -19.59 6.18
C TYR A 21 8.32 -20.45 6.69
N ASP A 22 8.66 -21.48 5.94
CA ASP A 22 9.83 -22.30 6.19
C ASP A 22 10.30 -22.89 4.86
N THR A 23 11.60 -22.78 4.62
CA THR A 23 12.26 -23.52 3.56
C THR A 23 13.15 -24.51 4.25
N SER A 24 13.02 -25.79 3.92
CA SER A 24 13.67 -26.95 4.55
C SER A 24 15.18 -26.83 4.80
N ASP A 25 15.83 -25.82 4.23
CA ASP A 25 17.21 -25.43 4.47
C ASP A 25 17.28 -24.02 5.09
N ALA A 26 17.99 -23.92 6.22
CA ALA A 26 18.17 -22.70 7.00
C ALA A 26 18.85 -21.56 6.22
N TYR A 27 19.74 -21.86 5.27
CA TYR A 27 20.41 -20.87 4.43
C TYR A 27 19.42 -20.11 3.56
N TYR A 28 18.55 -20.85 2.86
CA TYR A 28 17.50 -20.27 2.03
C TYR A 28 16.47 -19.52 2.89
N THR A 29 16.14 -20.04 4.07
CA THR A 29 15.21 -19.40 5.00
C THR A 29 15.72 -18.03 5.47
N ALA A 30 17.03 -17.91 5.74
CA ALA A 30 17.66 -16.65 6.13
C ALA A 30 17.66 -15.61 5.00
N ILE A 31 17.99 -16.02 3.78
CA ILE A 31 17.96 -15.14 2.60
C ILE A 31 16.54 -14.63 2.35
N LEU A 32 15.57 -15.55 2.33
CA LEU A 32 14.15 -15.21 2.17
C LEU A 32 13.67 -14.26 3.27
N ASN A 33 14.17 -14.41 4.51
CA ASN A 33 13.81 -13.51 5.60
C ASN A 33 14.23 -12.07 5.30
N GLY A 34 15.45 -11.88 4.80
CA GLY A 34 15.94 -10.57 4.41
C GLY A 34 15.06 -9.93 3.32
N TYR A 35 14.82 -10.67 2.23
CA TYR A 35 14.00 -10.18 1.12
C TYR A 35 12.55 -9.89 1.53
N LEU A 36 11.93 -10.80 2.27
CA LEU A 36 10.54 -10.64 2.69
C LEU A 36 10.39 -9.45 3.64
N ASN A 37 11.32 -9.22 4.57
CA ASN A 37 11.27 -8.04 5.43
C ASN A 37 11.40 -6.72 4.64
N ILE A 38 12.32 -6.66 3.66
CA ILE A 38 12.46 -5.48 2.79
C ILE A 38 11.20 -5.24 1.96
N LEU A 39 10.68 -6.30 1.34
CA LEU A 39 9.46 -6.23 0.52
C LEU A 39 8.26 -5.77 1.36
N SER A 40 8.17 -6.27 2.58
CA SER A 40 7.10 -5.96 3.53
C SER A 40 7.12 -4.50 3.96
N ASN A 41 8.30 -3.97 4.27
CA ASN A 41 8.45 -2.56 4.60
C ASN A 41 8.17 -1.66 3.39
N SER A 42 8.60 -2.08 2.20
CA SER A 42 8.30 -1.37 0.94
C SER A 42 6.80 -1.32 0.66
N LEU A 43 6.09 -2.43 0.87
CA LEU A 43 4.64 -2.50 0.74
C LEU A 43 3.93 -1.59 1.77
N HIS A 44 4.45 -1.51 2.99
CA HIS A 44 3.95 -0.58 4.01
C HIS A 44 4.06 0.88 3.55
N HIS A 45 5.23 1.28 3.03
CA HIS A 45 5.43 2.63 2.52
C HIS A 45 4.51 2.95 1.32
N LEU A 46 4.28 1.97 0.44
CA LEU A 46 3.33 2.12 -0.65
C LEU A 46 1.90 2.31 -0.14
N LEU A 47 1.49 1.59 0.90
CA LEU A 47 0.18 1.78 1.54
C LEU A 47 0.05 3.15 2.22
N LEU A 48 1.10 3.65 2.87
CA LEU A 48 1.14 5.00 3.47
C LEU A 48 1.01 6.12 2.44
N TRP A 49 1.38 5.84 1.19
CA TRP A 49 1.27 6.82 0.13
C TRP A 49 -0.22 7.15 -0.16
N PHE A 50 -1.08 6.13 -0.19
CA PHE A 50 -2.51 6.25 -0.44
C PHE A 50 -3.35 6.50 0.82
N PHE A 51 -2.99 5.86 1.94
CA PHE A 51 -3.78 5.86 3.16
C PHE A 51 -3.06 6.54 4.32
N LYS A 52 -3.82 7.16 5.21
CA LYS A 52 -3.30 7.55 6.52
C LYS A 52 -3.31 6.33 7.42
N SER A 53 -2.14 5.82 7.80
CA SER A 53 -2.06 4.69 8.74
C SER A 53 -2.50 5.10 10.14
N LYS A 54 -3.39 4.29 10.74
CA LYS A 54 -3.83 4.49 12.14
C LYS A 54 -3.19 3.47 13.08
N ARG A 55 -3.17 2.19 12.69
CA ARG A 55 -2.57 1.06 13.42
C ARG A 55 -2.21 -0.02 12.41
N PHE A 56 -0.95 -0.43 12.38
CA PHE A 56 -0.47 -1.52 11.54
C PHE A 56 0.35 -2.53 12.35
N ASN A 57 0.30 -3.79 11.96
CA ASN A 57 1.19 -4.83 12.50
C ASN A 57 1.65 -5.71 11.34
N ILE A 58 2.96 -5.89 11.25
CA ILE A 58 3.63 -6.59 10.17
C ILE A 58 4.48 -7.66 10.83
N GLN A 59 4.19 -8.94 10.53
CA GLN A 59 4.93 -10.07 11.07
C GLN A 59 5.37 -10.96 9.91
N VAL A 60 6.68 -11.12 9.75
CA VAL A 60 7.31 -12.01 8.78
C VAL A 60 8.27 -12.88 9.57
N ASN A 61 7.84 -14.11 9.85
CA ASN A 61 8.61 -14.98 10.72
C ASN A 61 8.88 -16.33 10.04
N PRO A 62 10.14 -16.77 10.00
CA PRO A 62 10.46 -18.14 9.68
C PRO A 62 10.06 -19.09 10.82
N LEU A 63 9.63 -20.32 10.50
CA LEU A 63 9.23 -21.33 11.49
C LEU A 63 10.30 -22.38 11.81
N PHE A 64 11.33 -22.56 10.97
CA PHE A 64 12.46 -23.49 11.16
C PHE A 64 12.06 -24.92 11.58
N LYS A 65 10.96 -25.43 11.03
CA LYS A 65 10.46 -26.79 11.20
C LYS A 65 11.11 -27.78 10.21
N ASN A 66 11.97 -27.31 9.31
CA ASN A 66 12.62 -28.08 8.24
C ASN A 66 11.62 -28.72 7.26
N GLU A 67 10.42 -28.14 7.17
CA GLU A 67 9.37 -28.57 6.25
C GLU A 67 9.05 -27.41 5.30
N PHE A 68 8.62 -27.71 4.07
CA PHE A 68 8.11 -26.66 3.20
C PHE A 68 6.76 -26.17 3.73
N TYR A 69 6.73 -24.96 4.28
CA TYR A 69 5.53 -24.38 4.89
C TYR A 69 5.36 -22.93 4.50
N ILE A 70 4.13 -22.53 4.15
CA ILE A 70 3.77 -21.14 3.87
C ILE A 70 2.36 -20.90 4.40
N GLU A 71 2.21 -19.94 5.31
CA GLU A 71 0.93 -19.46 5.79
C GLU A 71 0.88 -17.94 5.70
N PHE A 72 -0.13 -17.44 4.99
CA PHE A 72 -0.38 -16.02 4.84
C PHE A 72 -1.72 -15.64 5.46
N GLN A 73 -1.70 -14.71 6.41
CA GLN A 73 -2.89 -14.13 7.02
C GLN A 73 -2.90 -12.62 6.82
N PHE A 74 -4.02 -12.10 6.31
CA PHE A 74 -4.23 -10.67 6.15
C PHE A 74 -5.57 -10.25 6.77
N LYS A 75 -5.53 -9.21 7.60
CA LYS A 75 -6.72 -8.60 8.20
C LYS A 75 -6.64 -7.09 8.07
N GLY A 76 -7.57 -6.49 7.34
CA GLY A 76 -7.62 -5.05 7.11
C GLY A 76 -8.97 -4.44 7.44
N ILE A 77 -8.97 -3.17 7.83
CA ILE A 77 -10.16 -2.32 7.94
C ILE A 77 -9.82 -0.97 7.29
N ILE A 78 -10.61 -0.59 6.29
CA ILE A 78 -10.50 0.70 5.62
C ILE A 78 -11.62 1.60 6.14
N TYR A 79 -11.25 2.73 6.73
CA TYR A 79 -12.18 3.75 7.18
C TYR A 79 -12.27 4.85 6.12
N ILE A 80 -13.37 4.83 5.39
CA ILE A 80 -13.67 5.78 4.32
C ILE A 80 -14.73 6.75 4.83
N ASN A 81 -14.51 8.05 4.58
CA ASN A 81 -15.54 9.06 4.74
C ASN A 81 -16.03 9.45 3.34
N PHE A 82 -17.29 9.17 3.03
CA PHE A 82 -17.86 9.40 1.70
C PHE A 82 -17.79 10.86 1.25
N VAL A 83 -18.04 11.83 2.14
CA VAL A 83 -17.94 13.26 1.81
C VAL A 83 -16.53 13.61 1.37
N LYS A 84 -15.52 13.12 2.12
CA LYS A 84 -14.11 13.34 1.80
C LYS A 84 -13.70 12.67 0.49
N LEU A 85 -14.24 11.48 0.22
CA LEU A 85 -14.01 10.74 -1.02
C LEU A 85 -14.53 11.50 -2.24
N ILE A 86 -15.76 12.03 -2.15
CA ILE A 86 -16.39 12.81 -3.21
C ILE A 86 -15.58 14.08 -3.50
N ILE A 87 -15.11 14.79 -2.46
CA ILE A 87 -14.27 15.99 -2.64
C ILE A 87 -12.96 15.65 -3.36
N ILE A 88 -12.30 14.54 -3.00
CA ILE A 88 -11.10 14.07 -3.71
C ILE A 88 -11.42 13.81 -5.18
N ALA A 89 -12.52 13.10 -5.47
CA ALA A 89 -12.92 12.78 -6.84
C ALA A 89 -13.19 14.05 -7.68
N ILE A 90 -13.91 15.03 -7.12
CA ILE A 90 -14.17 16.31 -7.78
C ILE A 90 -12.86 17.07 -8.04
N ASN A 91 -11.94 17.10 -7.08
CA ASN A 91 -10.65 17.78 -7.26
C ASN A 91 -9.77 17.09 -8.31
N LEU A 92 -9.79 15.76 -8.37
CA LEU A 92 -9.11 15.00 -9.43
C LEU A 92 -9.67 15.33 -10.81
N LEU A 93 -11.00 15.32 -10.95
CA LEU A 93 -11.67 15.68 -12.22
C LEU A 93 -11.34 17.11 -12.66
N LYS A 94 -11.33 18.07 -11.73
CA LYS A 94 -10.92 19.46 -12.01
C LYS A 94 -9.46 19.55 -12.48
N CYS A 95 -8.56 18.79 -11.85
CA CYS A 95 -7.14 18.77 -12.23
C CYS A 95 -6.95 18.23 -13.64
N ILE A 96 -7.59 17.09 -13.95
CA ILE A 96 -7.53 16.48 -15.29
C ILE A 96 -8.07 17.47 -16.33
N LYS A 97 -9.21 18.13 -16.06
CA LYS A 97 -9.78 19.12 -16.99
C LYS A 97 -8.84 20.31 -17.24
N LYS A 98 -8.13 20.80 -16.21
CA LYS A 98 -7.17 21.91 -16.32
C LYS A 98 -5.93 21.54 -17.14
N GLU A 99 -5.50 20.29 -17.09
CA GLU A 99 -4.33 19.80 -17.83
C GLU A 99 -4.68 19.54 -19.30
N VAL A 100 -5.92 19.09 -19.57
CA VAL A 100 -6.41 18.82 -20.94
C VAL A 100 -6.79 20.10 -21.70
N SER A 101 -7.21 21.19 -21.02
CA SER A 101 -7.62 22.43 -21.70
C SER A 101 -6.54 23.09 -22.57
N PRO A 102 -5.29 23.33 -22.10
CA PRO A 102 -4.25 23.93 -22.94
C PRO A 102 -3.76 22.99 -24.06
N LEU A 103 -3.84 21.68 -23.87
CA LEU A 103 -3.51 20.71 -24.92
C LEU A 103 -4.53 20.78 -26.06
N ARG A 104 -5.82 20.91 -25.72
CA ARG A 104 -6.89 20.99 -26.72
C ARG A 104 -6.76 22.22 -27.62
N GLU A 105 -6.41 23.36 -27.03
CA GLU A 105 -6.14 24.61 -27.77
C GLU A 105 -4.90 24.50 -28.69
N ALA A 106 -3.92 23.67 -28.34
CA ALA A 106 -2.71 23.46 -29.15
C ALA A 106 -2.90 22.50 -30.34
N TYR A 107 -3.94 21.66 -30.34
CA TYR A 107 -4.26 20.75 -31.46
C TYR A 107 -5.34 21.31 -32.41
N GLU A 108 -6.02 22.38 -32.01
CA GLU A 108 -7.04 23.07 -32.82
C GLU A 108 -6.46 24.31 -33.57
N GLN A 109 -5.15 24.55 -33.47
CA GLN A 109 -4.37 25.51 -34.27
C GLN A 109 -3.58 24.80 -35.37
#